data_AF-A0A7X8X9R4-F1
#
_entry.id   AF-A0A7X8X9R4-F1
#
_cell.length_a   1.000
_cell.length_b   1.000
_cell.length_c   1.000
_cell.angle_alpha   90.00
_cell.angle_beta   90.00
_cell.angle_gamma   90.00
#
_symmetry.space_group_name_H-M   'P 1'
#
loop_
_entity.id
_entity.type
_entity.pdbx_description
1 polymer ?
#
loop_
_entity_poly.entity_id
_entity_poly.type
_entity_poly.pdbx_seq_one_letter_code
_entity_poly.pdbx_strand_id
1 'polypeptide(L)' 'MPANKNQLLRMGVIIEMMRKNAMPNYRRFMEEMRRRDPAGTYQLSERTFRRDIQDLQTEFGAPIEY' A
#
# COMPACT_ATOMS: atom_id res chain seq x y z
N MET A 1 -0.99 4.99 16.85
CA MET A 1 0.10 5.96 16.64
C MET A 1 -0.22 6.76 15.40
N PRO A 2 0.06 8.07 15.32
CA PRO A 2 -0.24 8.85 14.12
C PRO A 2 0.47 8.26 12.90
N ALA A 3 -0.24 8.16 11.77
CA ALA A 3 0.31 7.59 10.54
C ALA A 3 1.53 8.40 10.08
N ASN A 4 2.67 7.72 9.89
CA ASN A 4 3.87 8.34 9.35
C ASN A 4 3.60 8.78 7.89
N LYS A 5 4.20 9.89 7.41
CA LYS A 5 4.07 10.37 6.03
C LYS A 5 4.30 9.26 4.99
N ASN A 6 5.28 8.39 5.25
CA ASN A 6 5.59 7.25 4.39
C ASN A 6 4.48 6.19 4.38
N GLN A 7 3.74 6.04 5.48
CA GLN A 7 2.60 5.11 5.58
C GLN A 7 1.40 5.64 4.81
N LEU A 8 1.09 6.93 4.95
CA LEU A 8 0.03 7.59 4.19
C LEU A 8 0.27 7.48 2.68
N LEU A 9 1.51 7.66 2.23
CA LEU A 9 1.86 7.48 0.81
C LEU A 9 1.57 6.05 0.34
N ARG A 10 2.01 5.03 1.09
CA ARG A 10 1.76 3.62 0.74
C ARG A 10 0.28 3.28 0.70
N MET A 11 -0.47 3.72 1.70
CA MET A 11 -1.92 3.55 1.77
C MET A 11 -2.62 4.23 0.57
N GLY A 12 -2.18 5.42 0.19
CA GLY A 12 -2.66 6.12 -1.00
C GLY A 12 -2.45 5.31 -2.28
N VAL A 13 -1.27 4.70 -2.46
CA VAL A 13 -1.01 3.81 -3.61
C VAL A 13 -1.94 2.60 -3.60
N ILE A 14 -2.14 1.96 -2.44
CA ILE A 14 -3.03 0.81 -2.31
C ILE A 14 -4.47 1.20 -2.70
N ILE A 15 -4.97 2.33 -2.20
CA ILE A 15 -6.30 2.84 -2.54
C ILE A 15 -6.41 3.16 -4.03
N GLU A 16 -5.39 3.76 -4.65
CA GLU A 16 -5.38 4.01 -6.09
C GLU A 16 -5.44 2.73 -6.92
N MET A 17 -4.76 1.67 -6.48
CA MET A 17 -4.85 0.35 -7.12
C MET A 17 -6.29 -0.17 -7.05
N MET A 18 -6.92 -0.11 -5.89
CA MET A 18 -8.32 -0.51 -5.70
C MET A 18 -9.28 0.31 -6.58
N ARG A 19 -9.10 1.64 -6.65
CA ARG A 19 -9.91 2.52 -7.52
C ARG A 19 -9.79 2.18 -9.01
N LYS A 20 -8.69 1.57 -9.42
CA LYS A 20 -8.45 1.09 -10.78
C LYS A 20 -8.93 -0.36 -11.00
N ASN A 21 -9.70 -0.93 -10.07
CA ASN A 21 -10.07 -2.36 -10.04
C ASN A 21 -8.87 -3.30 -10.09
N ALA A 22 -7.70 -2.83 -9.65
CA ALA A 22 -6.50 -3.65 -9.53
C ALA A 22 -6.38 -4.14 -8.08
N MET A 23 -6.59 -5.43 -7.88
CA MET A 23 -6.41 -6.06 -6.57
C MET A 23 -4.99 -5.80 -6.04
N PRO A 24 -4.84 -5.14 -4.87
CA PRO A 24 -3.53 -4.86 -4.31
C PRO A 24 -2.91 -6.15 -3.76
N ASN A 25 -1.82 -6.59 -4.39
CA ASN A 25 -0.93 -7.61 -3.83
C ASN A 25 0.49 -7.05 -3.73
N TYR A 26 1.30 -7.64 -2.87
CA TYR A 26 2.64 -7.14 -2.55
C TYR A 26 3.50 -6.91 -3.80
N ARG A 27 3.48 -7.84 -4.76
CA ARG A 27 4.27 -7.73 -5.98
C ARG A 27 3.85 -6.52 -6.83
N ARG A 28 2.55 -6.40 -7.14
CA ARG A 28 2.02 -5.28 -7.94
C ARG A 28 2.20 -3.94 -7.24
N PHE A 29 2.02 -3.92 -5.92
CA PHE A 29 2.28 -2.74 -5.11
C PHE A 29 3.75 -2.31 -5.20
N MET A 30 4.70 -3.24 -5.10
CA MET A 30 6.13 -2.94 -5.23
C MET A 30 6.50 -2.48 -6.65
N GLU A 31 5.88 -3.03 -7.69
CA GLU A 31 6.06 -2.55 -9.08
C GLU A 31 5.58 -1.10 -9.22
N GLU A 32 4.44 -0.77 -8.65
CA GLU A 32 3.87 0.59 -8.70
C GLU A 32 4.71 1.58 -7.86
N MET A 33 5.17 1.16 -6.69
CA MET A 33 6.08 1.95 -5.86
C MET A 33 7.41 2.23 -6.58
N ARG A 34 7.98 1.24 -7.28
CA ARG A 34 9.22 1.44 -8.08
C ARG A 34 9.01 2.41 -9.24
N ARG A 35 7.84 2.42 -9.88
CA ARG A 35 7.53 3.41 -10.92
C ARG A 35 7.50 4.83 -10.38
N ARG A 36 7.05 5.01 -9.13
CA ARG A 36 6.95 6.31 -8.46
C ARG A 36 8.25 6.74 -7.79
N ASP A 37 9.10 5.79 -7.42
CA ASP A 37 10.43 6.01 -6.85
C ASP A 37 11.53 5.42 -7.77
N PRO A 38 11.89 6.13 -8.86
CA PRO A 38 12.92 5.69 -9.79
C PRO A 38 14.32 5.64 -9.15
N ALA A 39 14.54 6.28 -8.00
CA ALA A 39 15.78 6.19 -7.25
C ALA A 39 15.93 4.84 -6.51
N GLY A 40 14.86 4.05 -6.42
CA GLY A 40 14.89 2.72 -5.80
C GLY A 40 15.10 2.75 -4.28
N THR A 41 14.78 3.87 -3.63
CA THR A 41 14.97 4.09 -2.20
C THR A 41 13.98 3.28 -1.36
N TYR A 42 12.79 3.03 -1.91
CA TYR A 42 11.73 2.29 -1.26
C TYR A 42 11.97 0.77 -1.30
N GLN A 43 12.46 0.24 -0.18
CA GLN A 43 12.44 -1.19 0.11
C GLN A 43 11.47 -1.46 1.25
N LEU A 44 10.43 -2.23 0.98
CA LEU A 44 9.41 -2.61 1.96
C LEU A 44 9.37 -4.13 2.06
N SER A 45 9.12 -4.63 3.26
CA SER A 45 8.84 -6.05 3.45
C SER A 45 7.38 -6.36 3.14
N GLU A 46 7.10 -7.61 2.75
CA GLU A 46 5.73 -8.08 2.59
C GLU A 46 4.92 -7.95 3.89
N ARG A 47 5.58 -8.14 5.05
CA ARG A 47 4.97 -7.95 6.38
C ARG A 47 4.47 -6.51 6.57
N THR A 48 5.24 -5.52 6.13
CA THR A 48 4.83 -4.10 6.21
C THR A 48 3.63 -3.84 5.31
N PHE A 49 3.64 -4.36 4.08
CA PHE A 49 2.50 -4.24 3.17
C PHE A 49 1.22 -4.86 3.75
N ARG A 50 1.30 -6.06 4.32
CA ARG A 50 0.14 -6.70 4.98
C ARG A 50 -0.38 -5.88 6.15
N ARG A 51 0.51 -5.23 6.92
CA ARG A 51 0.08 -4.32 7.99
C ARG A 51 -0.66 -3.12 7.43
N ASP A 52 -0.17 -2.49 6.36
CA ASP A 52 -0.86 -1.35 5.74
C ASP A 52 -2.25 -1.75 5.19
N ILE A 53 -2.39 -2.97 4.65
CA ILE A 53 -3.70 -3.53 4.23
C ILE A 53 -4.62 -3.72 5.45
N GLN A 54 -4.10 -4.30 6.53
CA GLN A 54 -4.86 -4.50 7.75
C GLN A 54 -5.30 -3.16 8.36
N ASP A 55 -4.40 -2.18 8.43
CA ASP A 55 -4.69 -0.82 8.91
C ASP A 55 -5.81 -0.18 8.06
N LEU A 56 -5.77 -0.35 6.73
CA LEU A 56 -6.83 0.10 5.82
C LEU A 56 -8.19 -0.59 6.06
N GLN A 57 -8.20 -1.89 6.36
CA GLN A 57 -9.42 -2.62 6.69
C GLN A 57 -9.99 -2.19 8.05
N THR A 58 -9.15 -2.13 9.09
CA THR A 58 -9.60 -1.96 10.48
C THR A 58 -9.81 -0.51 10.86
N GLU A 59 -8.94 0.40 10.44
CA GLU A 59 -9.02 1.82 10.82
C GLU A 59 -9.86 2.63 9.83
N PHE A 60 -9.84 2.25 8.55
CA PHE A 60 -10.48 3.01 7.47
C PHE A 60 -11.67 2.29 6.81
N GLY A 61 -12.01 1.07 7.24
CA GLY A 61 -13.17 0.33 6.74
C GLY A 61 -13.09 -0.03 5.25
N ALA A 62 -11.88 -0.15 4.69
CA ALA A 62 -11.71 -0.46 3.27
C ALA A 62 -12.20 -1.89 2.96
N PRO A 63 -13.04 -2.10 1.92
CA PRO A 63 -13.55 -3.41 1.54
C PRO A 63 -12.48 -4.19 0.75
N ILE A 64 -11.41 -4.58 1.43
CA ILE A 64 -10.35 -5.41 0.87
C ILE A 64 -10.67 -6.85 1.27
N GLU A 65 -11.06 -7.69 0.31
CA GLU A 65 -11.16 -9.15 0.50
C GLU A 65 -9.89 -9.77 -0.09
N TYR A 66 -9.25 -10.72 0.60
CA TYR A 66 -7.98 -11.33 0.19
C TYR A 66 -8.19 -12.76 -0.31
#